data_AF-A0A2N1RNH6-F1
#
_entry.id   AF-A0A2N1RNH6-F1
#
_cell.length_a   1.000
_cell.length_b   1.000
_cell.length_c   1.000
_cell.angle_alpha   90.00
_cell.angle_beta   90.00
_cell.angle_gamma   90.00
#
_symmetry.space_group_name_H-M   'P 1'
#
loop_
_entity.id
_entity.type
_entity.pdbx_description
1 polymer ?
#
loop_
_entity_poly.entity_id
_entity_poly.type
_entity_poly.pdbx_seq_one_letter_code
_entity_poly.pdbx_strand_id
1 'polypeptide(L)'
;MKHDEKEKCIMLFSGKDGNIYDYPDTYGAFRSGYRFTVVDESELIPLPYGSYMFTLPDRYPVSSADGGFRIIKETPDGEAVNAVAAFLASGYLRTKLPAFEKSSSGAVTLPLWAYSGAVLKNDEFYVPAMRIDEDPRSDPHLHEDHKGLNKGIKKTKELFPENRLVNQLSICSTEYNCLCARNFFMGRYECPVPTSPACNADCIGCLSYQEEESGFCQSQFRLEFAPTPDEISQIIVHHMERVDYGVASFGQGCEGEPLLRGNDLAEAIRKVREKTDRGTINLNTNGSRPDIVKNMIDAGLDSIRVSLNSPTEKYYNAYHRPVNYTYADVMKTIETALKRGIFVSINLFFMPGFTDSLSEVENITRFLDKYPVSMIQTRNLNIDPDYYFEKTGFIDEDAIGIVNLIEMFREKYPKLRLGYYNPPLKK
;
A
#
# COMPACT_ATOMS: atom_id res chain seq x y z
N MET A 1 6.21 9.84 47.62
CA MET A 1 5.62 10.13 46.29
C MET A 1 6.20 9.14 45.30
N LYS A 2 5.47 8.05 45.04
CA LYS A 2 5.72 7.18 43.90
C LYS A 2 5.14 7.91 42.69
N HIS A 3 5.99 8.57 41.90
CA HIS A 3 5.59 8.86 40.53
C HIS A 3 5.64 7.52 39.81
N ASP A 4 4.49 7.05 39.36
CA ASP A 4 4.37 5.88 38.49
C ASP A 4 5.43 5.97 37.39
N GLU A 5 6.17 4.89 37.22
CA GLU A 5 6.92 4.57 36.01
C GLU A 5 5.92 4.42 34.86
N LYS A 6 5.34 5.53 34.39
CA LYS A 6 4.82 5.57 33.02
C LYS A 6 6.01 5.29 32.13
N GLU A 7 6.04 4.10 31.56
CA GLU A 7 7.07 3.61 30.66
C GLU A 7 7.35 4.67 29.58
N LYS A 8 8.49 5.34 29.72
CA LYS A 8 8.81 6.56 28.95
C LYS A 8 8.96 6.20 27.47
N CYS A 9 8.17 6.81 26.59
CA CYS A 9 8.33 6.70 25.14
C CYS A 9 9.45 7.62 24.66
N ILE A 10 10.68 7.10 24.63
CA ILE A 10 11.88 7.87 24.33
C ILE A 10 11.97 8.18 22.83
N MET A 11 12.37 9.41 22.52
CA MET A 11 12.62 9.87 21.17
C MET A 11 13.81 9.11 20.56
N LEU A 12 13.66 8.70 19.31
CA LEU A 12 14.73 8.11 18.52
C LEU A 12 15.33 9.14 17.56
N PHE A 13 16.61 8.99 17.26
CA PHE A 13 17.28 9.71 16.18
C PHE A 13 18.30 8.81 15.48
N SER A 14 18.73 9.22 14.29
CA SER A 14 19.82 8.59 13.56
C SER A 14 21.06 9.47 13.56
N GLY A 15 22.21 8.87 13.84
CA GLY A 15 23.52 9.51 13.82
C GLY A 15 24.15 9.54 12.42
N LYS A 16 25.34 10.15 12.30
CA LYS A 16 26.11 10.19 11.04
C LYS A 16 26.57 8.82 10.54
N ASP A 17 26.65 7.84 11.43
CA ASP A 17 26.99 6.45 11.11
C ASP A 17 25.79 5.64 10.60
N GLY A 18 24.59 6.24 10.57
CA GLY A 18 23.34 5.58 10.15
C GLY A 18 22.72 4.68 11.21
N ASN A 19 23.32 4.58 12.40
CA ASN A 19 22.74 3.84 13.51
C ASN A 19 21.64 4.67 14.20
N ILE A 20 20.72 3.97 14.85
CA ILE A 20 19.60 4.55 15.57
C ILE A 20 19.91 4.55 17.06
N TYR A 21 19.70 5.70 17.69
CA TYR A 21 19.98 5.97 19.09
C TYR A 21 18.75 6.53 19.77
N ASP A 22 18.63 6.28 21.06
CA ASP A 22 17.69 6.98 21.93
C ASP A 22 18.26 8.35 22.33
N TYR A 23 17.38 9.32 22.54
CA TYR A 23 17.76 10.61 23.11
C TYR A 23 17.35 10.65 24.59
N PRO A 24 18.30 10.52 25.54
CA PRO A 24 17.97 10.35 26.96
C PRO A 24 17.05 11.43 27.50
N ASP A 25 16.09 11.01 28.34
CA ASP A 25 15.08 11.86 28.99
C ASP A 25 14.25 12.76 28.05
N THR A 26 14.22 12.43 26.76
CA THR A 26 13.48 13.18 25.74
C THR A 26 12.42 12.28 25.12
N TYR A 27 11.17 12.74 25.09
CA TYR A 27 10.05 11.94 24.62
C TYR A 27 9.79 12.17 23.12
N GLY A 28 9.39 11.11 22.43
CA GLY A 28 9.05 11.18 21.01
C GLY A 28 7.78 11.98 20.75
N ALA A 29 7.79 12.79 19.67
CA ALA A 29 6.58 13.36 19.10
C ALA A 29 6.18 12.64 17.81
N PHE A 30 4.95 12.88 17.37
CA PHE A 30 4.38 12.32 16.16
C PHE A 30 3.72 13.41 15.31
N ARG A 31 3.25 13.04 14.11
CA ARG A 31 2.48 13.92 13.24
C ARG A 31 1.14 13.34 12.84
N SER A 32 0.16 14.23 12.71
CA SER A 32 -1.10 14.01 12.00
C SER A 32 -1.24 15.17 11.02
N GLY A 33 -1.14 14.90 9.72
CA GLY A 33 -1.06 15.95 8.71
C GLY A 33 0.18 16.83 8.94
N TYR A 34 -0.03 18.15 9.03
CA TYR A 34 1.04 19.09 9.33
C TYR A 34 1.27 19.33 10.83
N ARG A 35 0.41 18.78 11.70
CA ARG A 35 0.44 19.09 13.14
C ARG A 35 1.29 18.10 13.91
N PHE A 36 2.15 18.62 14.79
CA PHE A 36 2.78 17.81 15.83
C PHE A 36 1.75 17.38 16.86
N THR A 37 1.88 16.14 17.32
CA THR A 37 0.96 15.53 18.27
C THR A 37 1.70 14.54 19.15
N VAL A 38 1.05 14.13 20.23
CA VAL A 38 1.42 12.96 21.02
C VAL A 38 0.51 11.81 20.61
N VAL A 39 0.92 10.58 20.89
CA VAL A 39 0.11 9.39 20.62
C VAL A 39 -0.50 8.88 21.92
N ASP A 40 -1.72 8.35 21.85
CA ASP A 40 -2.24 7.52 22.94
C ASP A 40 -1.41 6.23 23.06
N GLU A 41 -1.10 5.83 24.28
CA GLU A 41 -0.37 4.60 24.54
C GLU A 41 -1.10 3.36 24.00
N SER A 42 -2.44 3.39 23.91
CA SER A 42 -3.22 2.30 23.32
C SER A 42 -3.01 2.11 21.82
N GLU A 43 -2.47 3.13 21.12
CA GLU A 43 -2.12 3.02 19.69
C GLU A 43 -0.67 2.52 19.47
N LEU A 44 0.14 2.44 20.53
CA LEU A 44 1.52 1.98 20.45
C LEU A 44 1.59 0.46 20.55
N ILE A 45 2.11 -0.17 19.50
CA ILE A 45 2.41 -1.60 19.47
C ILE A 45 3.93 -1.81 19.31
N PRO A 46 4.48 -2.95 19.78
CA PRO A 46 5.83 -3.34 19.42
C PRO A 46 5.99 -3.36 17.91
N LEU A 47 7.14 -2.90 17.40
CA LEU A 47 7.45 -2.87 15.98
C LEU A 47 7.20 -4.26 15.37
N PRO A 48 6.24 -4.42 14.44
CA PRO A 48 5.88 -5.74 13.94
C PRO A 48 7.07 -6.41 13.25
N TYR A 49 7.23 -7.72 13.45
CA TYR A 49 8.26 -8.50 12.78
C TYR A 49 8.21 -8.32 11.26
N GLY A 50 9.39 -8.15 10.63
CA GLY A 50 9.54 -7.84 9.20
C GLY A 50 9.25 -6.39 8.81
N SER A 51 9.07 -5.50 9.79
CA SER A 51 9.16 -4.04 9.59
C SER A 51 10.62 -3.58 9.53
N TYR A 52 10.86 -2.39 8.97
CA TYR A 52 12.19 -1.80 8.84
C TYR A 52 12.24 -0.43 9.49
N MET A 53 13.43 -0.02 9.95
CA MET A 53 13.69 1.34 10.41
C MET A 53 14.49 2.11 9.36
N PHE A 54 14.13 3.37 9.16
CA PHE A 54 14.74 4.27 8.19
C PHE A 54 15.25 5.54 8.86
N THR A 55 16.41 5.99 8.39
CA THR A 55 16.87 7.37 8.59
C THR A 55 16.11 8.27 7.61
N LEU A 56 15.71 9.46 8.06
CA LEU A 56 15.10 10.48 7.24
C LEU A 56 16.12 11.61 7.01
N PRO A 57 16.83 11.64 5.86
CA PRO A 57 17.81 12.68 5.59
C PRO A 57 17.18 14.08 5.59
N ASP A 58 17.99 15.07 5.96
CA ASP A 58 17.64 16.50 5.97
C ASP A 58 16.40 16.83 6.82
N ARG A 59 16.18 16.07 7.89
CA ARG A 59 15.01 16.20 8.76
C ARG A 59 15.43 16.13 10.21
N TYR A 60 15.22 17.21 10.96
CA TYR A 60 15.47 17.24 12.39
C TYR A 60 14.33 16.56 13.15
N PRO A 61 14.61 15.63 14.08
CA PRO A 61 13.59 15.03 14.92
C PRO A 61 12.93 16.07 15.82
N VAL A 62 11.67 15.82 16.16
CA VAL A 62 10.90 16.68 17.06
C VAL A 62 10.56 15.89 18.31
N SER A 63 10.86 16.48 19.47
CA SER A 63 10.53 15.91 20.77
C SER A 63 9.24 16.51 21.32
N SER A 64 8.59 15.75 22.20
CA SER A 64 7.55 16.23 23.10
C SER A 64 8.18 16.58 24.45
N ALA A 65 8.07 17.84 24.88
CA ALA A 65 8.64 18.31 26.14
C ALA A 65 7.75 19.40 26.76
N ASP A 66 7.47 19.31 28.07
CA ASP A 66 6.78 20.33 28.86
C ASP A 66 5.42 20.79 28.29
N GLY A 67 4.68 19.88 27.64
CA GLY A 67 3.40 20.20 26.99
C GLY A 67 3.53 20.89 25.62
N GLY A 68 4.74 21.00 25.08
CA GLY A 68 5.02 21.53 23.75
C GLY A 68 5.92 20.61 22.92
N PHE A 69 6.38 21.14 21.78
CA PHE A 69 7.25 20.43 20.83
C PHE A 69 8.54 21.19 20.61
N ARG A 70 9.68 20.49 20.56
CA ARG A 70 11.01 21.10 20.33
C ARG A 70 11.73 20.39 19.19
N ILE A 71 12.31 21.16 18.28
CA ILE A 71 13.15 20.65 17.20
C ILE A 71 14.54 20.38 17.75
N ILE A 72 15.04 19.17 17.54
CA ILE A 72 16.36 18.75 18.01
C ILE A 72 17.30 18.72 16.82
N LYS A 73 18.25 19.65 16.78
CA LYS A 73 19.18 19.82 15.65
C LYS A 73 20.48 19.05 15.81
N GLU A 74 20.84 18.76 17.06
CA GLU A 74 22.08 18.08 17.43
C GLU A 74 21.91 17.31 18.75
N THR A 75 22.82 16.36 18.99
CA THR A 75 22.98 15.70 20.28
C THR A 75 23.54 16.68 21.33
N PRO A 76 23.49 16.35 22.64
CA PRO A 76 24.13 17.18 23.67
C PRO A 76 25.63 17.43 23.44
N ASP A 77 26.31 16.53 22.73
CA ASP A 77 27.73 16.63 22.38
C ASP A 77 27.97 17.41 21.06
N GLY A 78 26.93 17.96 20.44
CA GLY A 78 27.01 18.77 19.22
C GLY A 78 27.07 17.97 17.91
N GLU A 79 26.69 16.69 17.92
CA GLU A 79 26.65 15.87 16.70
C GLU A 79 25.33 16.02 15.95
N ALA A 80 25.39 16.08 14.62
CA ALA A 80 24.20 16.19 13.78
C ALA A 80 23.29 14.97 13.92
N VAL A 81 21.98 15.22 13.93
CA VAL A 81 20.95 14.19 14.05
C VAL A 81 19.97 14.23 12.87
N ASN A 82 19.44 13.06 12.52
CA ASN A 82 18.32 12.93 11.61
C ASN A 82 17.14 12.27 12.30
N ALA A 83 15.94 12.62 11.88
CA ALA A 83 14.72 11.95 12.28
C ALA A 83 14.72 10.50 11.76
N VAL A 84 13.93 9.66 12.41
CA VAL A 84 13.75 8.26 11.99
C VAL A 84 12.28 7.96 11.74
N ALA A 85 12.03 6.92 10.96
CA ALA A 85 10.70 6.37 10.74
C ALA A 85 10.75 4.85 10.68
N ALA A 86 9.63 4.20 10.97
CA ALA A 86 9.42 2.80 10.66
C ALA A 86 8.68 2.63 9.33
N PHE A 87 8.97 1.56 8.60
CA PHE A 87 8.14 1.02 7.53
C PHE A 87 7.55 -0.30 8.01
N LEU A 88 6.23 -0.28 8.20
CA LEU A 88 5.50 -1.37 8.82
C LEU A 88 5.37 -2.58 7.89
N ALA A 89 5.42 -3.78 8.47
CA ALA A 89 5.06 -5.01 7.79
C ALA A 89 3.63 -4.95 7.22
N SER A 90 3.35 -5.77 6.19
CA SER A 90 2.01 -5.87 5.59
C SER A 90 0.97 -6.27 6.64
N GLY A 91 -0.27 -5.83 6.46
CA GLY A 91 -1.36 -6.09 7.43
C GLY A 91 -1.46 -5.09 8.58
N TYR A 92 -0.54 -4.11 8.66
CA TYR A 92 -0.57 -3.03 9.65
C TYR A 92 -0.83 -1.66 8.99
N LEU A 93 -1.67 -0.84 9.61
CA LEU A 93 -1.84 0.58 9.27
C LEU A 93 -1.09 1.45 10.27
N ARG A 94 -0.39 2.46 9.76
CA ARG A 94 0.17 3.52 10.61
C ARG A 94 -0.97 4.43 11.07
N THR A 95 -0.96 4.81 12.34
CA THR A 95 -1.94 5.76 12.89
C THR A 95 -1.35 7.15 13.05
N LYS A 96 -0.02 7.29 13.06
CA LYS A 96 0.69 8.58 13.04
C LYS A 96 1.91 8.57 12.12
N LEU A 97 2.27 9.76 11.66
CA LEU A 97 3.48 10.02 10.87
C LEU A 97 4.69 10.30 11.80
N PRO A 98 5.93 10.16 11.31
CA PRO A 98 7.11 10.61 12.06
C PRO A 98 7.08 12.13 12.25
N ALA A 99 7.47 12.62 13.43
CA ALA A 99 7.60 14.05 13.67
C ALA A 99 8.99 14.55 13.30
N PHE A 100 9.03 15.47 12.35
CA PHE A 100 10.26 16.13 11.93
C PHE A 100 10.00 17.55 11.43
N GLU A 101 11.06 18.35 11.37
CA GLU A 101 11.14 19.58 10.59
C GLU A 101 12.21 19.41 9.49
N LYS A 102 11.90 19.83 8.26
CA LYS A 102 12.90 19.85 7.17
C LYS A 102 14.05 20.79 7.55
N SER A 103 15.29 20.33 7.46
CA SER A 103 16.48 21.10 7.83
C SER A 103 16.71 22.32 6.94
N SER A 104 16.17 22.30 5.72
CA SER A 104 16.18 23.41 4.78
C SER A 104 15.04 23.29 3.76
N SER A 105 14.81 24.35 2.98
CA SER A 105 13.89 24.31 1.84
C SER A 105 14.33 23.39 0.70
N GLY A 106 15.60 22.95 0.71
CA GLY A 106 16.18 22.03 -0.27
C GLY A 106 16.27 20.58 0.20
N ALA A 107 15.62 20.23 1.32
CA ALA A 107 15.61 18.86 1.83
C ALA A 107 15.12 17.87 0.77
N VAL A 108 15.81 16.74 0.64
CA VAL A 108 15.46 15.72 -0.37
C VAL A 108 14.04 15.18 -0.16
N THR A 109 13.34 14.93 -1.27
CA THR A 109 12.06 14.20 -1.25
C THR A 109 12.34 12.75 -0.86
N LEU A 110 11.61 12.23 0.13
CA LEU A 110 11.82 10.85 0.56
C LEU A 110 11.30 9.86 -0.50
N PRO A 111 11.96 8.69 -0.67
CA PRO A 111 11.48 7.64 -1.57
C PRO A 111 10.08 7.11 -1.23
N LEU A 112 9.50 6.30 -2.10
CA LEU A 112 8.13 5.78 -1.96
C LEU A 112 8.01 4.68 -0.89
N TRP A 113 7.96 5.10 0.38
CA TRP A 113 7.71 4.23 1.54
C TRP A 113 6.60 4.79 2.44
N ALA A 114 5.94 3.91 3.19
CA ALA A 114 4.98 4.31 4.20
C ALA A 114 5.69 4.62 5.53
N TYR A 115 6.21 5.85 5.65
CA TYR A 115 6.84 6.32 6.88
C TYR A 115 5.84 6.39 8.04
N SER A 116 6.15 5.69 9.13
CA SER A 116 5.44 5.70 10.41
C SER A 116 6.35 6.31 11.48
N GLY A 117 5.76 6.98 12.47
CA GLY A 117 6.53 7.36 13.66
C GLY A 117 7.06 6.14 14.42
N ALA A 118 8.09 6.34 15.23
CA ALA A 118 8.68 5.29 16.05
C ALA A 118 9.28 5.90 17.33
N VAL A 119 9.24 5.12 18.42
CA VAL A 119 9.82 5.48 19.73
C VAL A 119 10.49 4.26 20.35
N LEU A 120 11.39 4.47 21.30
CA LEU A 120 11.90 3.40 22.16
C LEU A 120 11.05 3.33 23.43
N LYS A 121 10.64 2.13 23.81
CA LYS A 121 9.93 1.85 25.06
C LYS A 121 10.37 0.49 25.56
N ASN A 122 10.85 0.40 26.80
CA ASN A 122 11.33 -0.84 27.42
C ASN A 122 12.39 -1.58 26.57
N ASP A 123 13.39 -0.85 26.06
CA ASP A 123 14.46 -1.38 25.19
C ASP A 123 13.98 -2.01 23.87
N GLU A 124 12.71 -1.77 23.49
CA GLU A 124 12.11 -2.24 22.24
C GLU A 124 11.57 -1.06 21.42
N PHE A 125 11.54 -1.22 20.09
CA PHE A 125 10.92 -0.24 19.21
C PHE A 125 9.40 -0.38 19.25
N TYR A 126 8.71 0.75 19.42
CA TYR A 126 7.25 0.85 19.36
C TYR A 126 6.83 1.82 18.27
N VAL A 127 5.67 1.54 17.67
CA VAL A 127 5.12 2.31 16.56
C VAL A 127 3.62 2.58 16.78
N PRO A 128 3.13 3.76 16.37
CA PRO A 128 1.71 4.09 16.40
C PRO A 128 1.03 3.40 15.22
N ALA A 129 0.47 2.21 15.46
CA ALA A 129 -0.05 1.35 14.40
C ALA A 129 -1.12 0.40 14.91
N MET A 130 -1.94 -0.09 13.99
CA MET A 130 -2.92 -1.14 14.28
C MET A 130 -2.87 -2.24 13.22
N ARG A 131 -3.06 -3.49 13.65
CA ARG A 131 -3.28 -4.60 12.72
C ARG A 131 -4.69 -4.47 12.12
N ILE A 132 -4.77 -4.39 10.79
CA ILE A 132 -6.04 -4.25 10.07
C ILE A 132 -6.51 -5.57 9.45
N ASP A 133 -5.58 -6.50 9.23
CA ASP A 133 -5.85 -7.80 8.63
C ASP A 133 -5.12 -8.91 9.40
N GLU A 134 -5.90 -9.85 9.93
CA GLU A 134 -5.40 -11.04 10.61
C GLU A 134 -5.03 -12.17 9.63
N ASP A 135 -5.22 -11.95 8.33
CA ASP A 135 -4.86 -12.95 7.32
C ASP A 135 -3.36 -13.26 7.39
N PRO A 136 -2.98 -14.54 7.58
CA PRO A 136 -1.59 -14.94 7.76
C PRO A 136 -0.73 -14.68 6.52
N ARG A 137 -1.34 -14.43 5.34
CA ARG A 137 -0.62 -13.98 4.13
C ARG A 137 0.27 -12.75 4.38
N SER A 138 -0.13 -11.91 5.34
CA SER A 138 0.60 -10.72 5.81
C SER A 138 1.91 -11.05 6.50
N ASP A 139 2.05 -12.26 7.06
CA ASP A 139 3.08 -12.54 8.04
C ASP A 139 4.42 -12.90 7.36
N PRO A 140 5.50 -12.14 7.61
CA PRO A 140 6.77 -12.30 6.89
C PRO A 140 7.41 -13.69 7.02
N HIS A 141 7.28 -14.34 8.18
CA HIS A 141 7.85 -15.66 8.46
C HIS A 141 7.40 -16.74 7.46
N LEU A 142 6.19 -16.62 6.89
CA LEU A 142 5.70 -17.57 5.88
C LEU A 142 6.50 -17.52 4.59
N HIS A 143 7.21 -16.42 4.33
CA HIS A 143 7.87 -16.13 3.06
C HIS A 143 9.37 -16.38 3.09
N GLU A 144 9.92 -16.92 4.18
CA GLU A 144 11.37 -17.12 4.36
C GLU A 144 11.91 -18.46 3.80
N ASP A 145 11.05 -19.33 3.25
CA ASP A 145 11.47 -20.58 2.62
C ASP A 145 12.10 -20.37 1.23
N HIS A 146 13.34 -19.86 1.22
CA HIS A 146 14.12 -19.64 -0.01
C HIS A 146 14.44 -20.93 -0.76
N LYS A 147 14.61 -22.06 -0.06
CA LYS A 147 14.91 -23.36 -0.69
C LYS A 147 13.71 -23.89 -1.45
N GLY A 148 12.53 -23.87 -0.83
CA GLY A 148 11.27 -24.22 -1.46
C GLY A 148 10.95 -23.31 -2.64
N LEU A 149 11.15 -22.00 -2.49
CA LEU A 149 10.99 -21.05 -3.59
C LEU A 149 11.86 -21.41 -4.81
N ASN A 150 13.17 -21.59 -4.62
CA ASN A 150 14.09 -21.90 -5.73
C ASN A 150 13.72 -23.20 -6.45
N LYS A 151 13.27 -24.21 -5.69
CA LYS A 151 12.76 -25.47 -6.27
C LYS A 151 11.48 -25.24 -7.08
N GLY A 152 10.56 -24.42 -6.57
CA GLY A 152 9.32 -24.03 -7.26
C GLY A 152 9.61 -23.30 -8.58
N ILE A 153 10.50 -22.31 -8.54
CA ILE A 153 10.94 -21.56 -9.73
C ILE A 153 11.50 -22.50 -10.80
N LYS A 154 12.43 -23.39 -10.43
CA LYS A 154 13.03 -24.34 -11.37
C LYS A 154 11.96 -25.23 -12.02
N LYS A 155 11.08 -25.83 -11.22
CA LYS A 155 10.02 -26.71 -11.70
C LYS A 155 9.07 -25.98 -12.65
N THR A 156 8.64 -24.76 -12.32
CA THR A 156 7.71 -24.00 -13.15
C THR A 156 8.36 -23.53 -14.45
N LYS A 157 9.64 -23.14 -14.44
CA LYS A 157 10.40 -22.81 -15.66
C LYS A 157 10.56 -24.01 -16.59
N GLU A 158 10.78 -25.21 -16.06
CA GLU A 158 10.82 -26.45 -16.86
C GLU A 158 9.47 -26.77 -17.51
N LEU A 159 8.36 -26.44 -16.84
CA LEU A 159 7.00 -26.63 -17.37
C LEU A 159 6.62 -25.60 -18.45
N PHE A 160 7.12 -24.37 -18.33
CA PHE A 160 6.77 -23.25 -19.21
C PHE A 160 8.02 -22.51 -19.71
N PRO A 161 8.92 -23.19 -20.46
CA PRO A 161 10.22 -22.61 -20.83
C PRO A 161 10.09 -21.35 -21.70
N GLU A 162 9.05 -21.28 -22.53
CA GLU A 162 8.81 -20.16 -23.46
C GLU A 162 7.88 -19.08 -22.88
N ASN A 163 7.32 -19.26 -21.68
CA ASN A 163 6.38 -18.30 -21.11
C ASN A 163 7.13 -17.15 -20.42
N ARG A 164 7.07 -15.96 -21.03
CA ARG A 164 7.83 -14.80 -20.55
C ARG A 164 7.35 -14.31 -19.18
N LEU A 165 6.09 -14.53 -18.82
CA LEU A 165 5.59 -14.19 -17.49
C LEU A 165 6.22 -15.05 -16.40
N VAL A 166 6.47 -16.33 -16.65
CA VAL A 166 7.17 -17.19 -15.67
C VAL A 166 8.58 -16.67 -15.40
N ASN A 167 9.26 -16.18 -16.44
CA ASN A 167 10.57 -15.55 -16.30
C ASN A 167 10.49 -14.22 -15.52
N GLN A 168 9.53 -13.36 -15.84
CA GLN A 168 9.31 -12.12 -15.10
C GLN A 168 8.96 -12.38 -13.62
N LEU A 169 8.07 -13.33 -13.34
CA LEU A 169 7.68 -13.67 -11.98
C LEU A 169 8.85 -14.22 -11.17
N SER A 170 9.77 -14.96 -11.80
CA SER A 170 11.01 -15.39 -11.17
C SER A 170 11.80 -14.18 -10.67
N ILE A 171 12.03 -13.17 -11.52
CA ILE A 171 12.71 -11.92 -11.16
C ILE A 171 11.97 -11.21 -10.01
N CYS A 172 10.65 -11.04 -10.15
CA CYS A 172 9.84 -10.41 -9.11
C CYS A 172 9.95 -11.12 -7.76
N SER A 173 9.98 -12.46 -7.75
CA SER A 173 10.01 -13.26 -6.51
C SER A 173 11.35 -13.25 -5.78
N THR A 174 12.46 -12.97 -6.50
CA THR A 174 13.82 -13.01 -5.97
C THR A 174 14.44 -11.63 -5.82
N GLU A 175 14.42 -10.82 -6.87
CA GLU A 175 15.08 -9.51 -6.89
C GLU A 175 14.22 -8.44 -6.21
N TYR A 176 12.92 -8.40 -6.52
CA TYR A 176 11.99 -7.45 -5.90
C TYR A 176 11.38 -7.97 -4.59
N ASN A 177 11.66 -9.22 -4.22
CA ASN A 177 11.06 -9.90 -3.06
C ASN A 177 9.52 -9.83 -3.01
N CYS A 178 8.86 -9.81 -4.17
CA CYS A 178 7.40 -9.74 -4.26
C CYS A 178 6.75 -10.99 -3.65
N LEU A 179 6.07 -10.81 -2.52
CA LEU A 179 5.41 -11.90 -1.79
C LEU A 179 4.39 -12.66 -2.64
N CYS A 180 3.61 -11.95 -3.48
CA CYS A 180 2.68 -12.58 -4.39
C CYS A 180 3.41 -13.43 -5.45
N ALA A 181 4.54 -12.98 -5.98
CA ALA A 181 5.28 -13.76 -6.98
C ALA A 181 5.87 -15.03 -6.36
N ARG A 182 6.31 -14.98 -5.10
CA ARG A 182 6.72 -16.16 -4.32
C ARG A 182 5.56 -17.15 -4.16
N ASN A 183 4.36 -16.65 -3.85
CA ASN A 183 3.16 -17.48 -3.67
C ASN A 183 2.80 -18.31 -4.92
N PHE A 184 2.99 -17.78 -6.13
CA PHE A 184 2.78 -18.53 -7.38
C PHE A 184 3.67 -19.78 -7.47
N PHE A 185 4.98 -19.62 -7.25
CA PHE A 185 5.95 -20.73 -7.29
C PHE A 185 5.77 -21.71 -6.13
N MET A 186 5.38 -21.20 -4.95
CA MET A 186 5.09 -22.01 -3.77
C MET A 186 3.73 -22.71 -3.85
N GLY A 187 2.86 -22.34 -4.80
CA GLY A 187 1.54 -22.94 -4.98
C GLY A 187 0.59 -22.65 -3.81
N ARG A 188 0.46 -21.38 -3.44
CA ARG A 188 -0.47 -20.93 -2.40
C ARG A 188 -1.06 -19.55 -2.72
N TYR A 189 -2.17 -19.20 -2.10
CA TYR A 189 -2.72 -17.83 -2.07
C TYR A 189 -2.90 -17.17 -3.46
N GLU A 190 -2.37 -15.96 -3.63
CA GLU A 190 -2.54 -15.10 -4.81
C GLU A 190 -1.36 -15.22 -5.77
N CYS A 191 -1.66 -15.42 -7.05
CA CYS A 191 -0.76 -15.32 -8.20
C CYS A 191 -0.86 -13.92 -8.83
N PRO A 192 0.22 -13.13 -8.84
CA PRO A 192 0.24 -11.85 -9.53
C PRO A 192 0.45 -12.08 -11.02
N VAL A 193 -0.30 -11.37 -11.85
CA VAL A 193 -0.26 -11.49 -13.31
C VAL A 193 0.00 -10.11 -13.92
N PRO A 194 1.27 -9.67 -14.00
CA PRO A 194 1.62 -8.39 -14.60
C PRO A 194 1.47 -8.46 -16.13
N THR A 195 0.81 -7.47 -16.74
CA THR A 195 0.37 -7.54 -18.14
C THR A 195 0.54 -6.27 -18.96
N SER A 196 0.63 -5.11 -18.34
CA SER A 196 0.60 -3.83 -19.06
C SER A 196 1.92 -3.06 -18.93
N PRO A 197 2.67 -2.85 -20.03
CA PRO A 197 3.85 -1.98 -20.02
C PRO A 197 3.49 -0.49 -20.08
N ALA A 198 2.22 -0.13 -20.31
CA ALA A 198 1.76 1.24 -20.47
C ALA A 198 0.75 1.63 -19.38
N CYS A 199 0.70 2.91 -19.03
CA CYS A 199 -0.28 3.48 -18.09
C CYS A 199 -0.89 4.73 -18.71
N ASN A 200 -2.14 5.03 -18.35
CA ASN A 200 -2.82 6.26 -18.72
C ASN A 200 -3.01 7.21 -17.53
N ALA A 201 -2.23 7.05 -16.47
CA ALA A 201 -2.22 7.91 -15.28
C ALA A 201 -0.78 8.29 -14.95
N ASP A 202 -0.54 9.57 -14.68
CA ASP A 202 0.76 10.12 -14.28
C ASP A 202 0.82 10.31 -12.76
N CYS A 203 0.68 9.20 -12.02
CA CYS A 203 0.57 9.29 -10.56
C CYS A 203 1.85 9.88 -9.95
N ILE A 204 1.71 10.89 -9.08
CA ILE A 204 2.86 11.54 -8.40
C ILE A 204 3.70 10.58 -7.54
N GLY A 205 3.13 9.42 -7.19
CA GLY A 205 3.79 8.34 -6.44
C GLY A 205 3.71 7.00 -7.16
N CYS A 206 3.86 6.97 -8.49
CA CYS A 206 3.85 5.72 -9.24
C CYS A 206 5.01 4.79 -8.82
N LEU A 207 4.68 3.58 -8.37
CA LEU A 207 5.65 2.60 -7.86
C LEU A 207 6.57 2.02 -8.93
N SER A 208 6.14 2.07 -10.20
CA SER A 208 6.84 1.41 -11.31
C SER A 208 7.59 2.39 -12.23
N TYR A 209 7.37 3.70 -12.05
CA TYR A 209 7.85 4.74 -12.94
C TYR A 209 7.90 6.07 -12.20
N GLN A 210 9.00 6.79 -12.32
CA GLN A 210 9.15 8.17 -11.84
C GLN A 210 9.87 8.97 -12.91
N GLU A 211 9.40 10.19 -13.17
CA GLU A 211 10.13 11.14 -14.00
C GLU A 211 11.41 11.59 -13.28
N GLU A 212 12.45 11.97 -14.01
CA GLU A 212 13.74 12.40 -13.43
C GLU A 212 13.56 13.60 -12.50
N GLU A 213 12.65 14.51 -12.87
CA GLU A 213 12.28 15.72 -12.14
C GLU A 213 11.59 15.43 -10.80
N SER A 214 11.18 14.18 -10.53
CA SER A 214 10.54 13.80 -9.27
C SER A 214 11.51 13.87 -8.08
N GLY A 215 12.82 13.73 -8.34
CA GLY A 215 13.87 13.78 -7.31
C GLY A 215 14.02 12.49 -6.49
N PHE A 216 13.31 11.41 -6.85
CA PHE A 216 13.42 10.08 -6.26
C PHE A 216 13.09 9.00 -7.31
N CYS A 217 13.51 7.76 -7.06
CA CYS A 217 13.27 6.65 -7.98
C CYS A 217 12.00 5.85 -7.63
N GLN A 218 11.51 5.13 -8.63
CA GLN A 218 10.47 4.12 -8.47
C GLN A 218 10.92 2.96 -7.58
N SER A 219 9.99 2.33 -6.85
CA SER A 219 10.28 1.20 -5.96
C SER A 219 10.61 -0.09 -6.72
N GLN A 220 10.11 -0.24 -7.94
CA GLN A 220 10.32 -1.41 -8.79
C GLN A 220 10.24 -1.02 -10.27
N PHE A 221 10.86 -1.78 -11.16
CA PHE A 221 10.83 -1.44 -12.59
C PHE A 221 9.51 -1.89 -13.25
N ARG A 222 9.03 -1.08 -14.21
CA ARG A 222 7.86 -1.42 -15.02
C ARG A 222 8.20 -2.53 -16.00
N LEU A 223 7.27 -3.46 -16.16
CA LEU A 223 7.26 -4.50 -17.17
C LEU A 223 7.45 -3.89 -18.57
N GLU A 224 8.35 -4.44 -19.37
CA GLU A 224 8.71 -3.88 -20.68
C GLU A 224 8.01 -4.56 -21.87
N PHE A 225 7.22 -5.60 -21.61
CA PHE A 225 6.51 -6.35 -22.66
C PHE A 225 5.05 -6.58 -22.31
N ALA A 226 4.24 -6.84 -23.33
CA ALA A 226 2.87 -7.32 -23.17
C ALA A 226 2.84 -8.85 -23.37
N PRO A 227 2.48 -9.65 -22.35
CA PRO A 227 2.25 -11.07 -22.52
C PRO A 227 1.01 -11.33 -23.38
N THR A 228 1.00 -12.45 -24.10
CA THR A 228 -0.15 -12.86 -24.90
C THR A 228 -1.27 -13.44 -24.02
N PRO A 229 -2.53 -13.50 -24.51
CA PRO A 229 -3.61 -14.21 -23.81
C PRO A 229 -3.29 -15.67 -23.46
N ASP A 230 -2.45 -16.34 -24.26
CA ASP A 230 -2.02 -17.70 -23.99
C ASP A 230 -1.00 -17.77 -22.86
N GLU A 231 -0.01 -16.87 -22.83
CA GLU A 231 0.95 -16.78 -21.73
C GLU A 231 0.23 -16.51 -20.39
N ILE A 232 -0.75 -15.60 -20.41
CA ILE A 232 -1.58 -15.24 -19.25
C ILE A 232 -2.42 -16.44 -18.79
N SER A 233 -3.19 -17.04 -19.70
CA SER A 233 -4.12 -18.11 -19.33
C SER A 233 -3.41 -19.36 -18.82
N GLN A 234 -2.22 -19.70 -19.35
CA GLN A 234 -1.40 -20.81 -18.88
C GLN A 234 -1.03 -20.68 -17.40
N ILE A 235 -0.52 -19.52 -16.97
CA ILE A 235 -0.09 -19.33 -15.58
C ILE A 235 -1.28 -19.31 -14.62
N ILE A 236 -2.41 -18.74 -15.04
CA ILE A 236 -3.62 -18.69 -14.21
C ILE A 236 -4.18 -20.10 -14.01
N VAL A 237 -4.37 -20.87 -15.10
CA VAL A 237 -4.87 -22.25 -15.01
C VAL A 237 -3.93 -23.11 -14.15
N HIS A 238 -2.62 -23.02 -14.39
CA HIS A 238 -1.62 -23.75 -13.61
C HIS A 238 -1.68 -23.42 -12.11
N HIS A 239 -2.00 -22.19 -11.75
CA HIS A 239 -2.19 -21.79 -10.35
C HIS A 239 -3.49 -22.37 -9.79
N MET A 240 -4.62 -22.16 -10.46
CA MET A 240 -5.94 -22.57 -9.96
C MET A 240 -6.12 -24.08 -9.84
N GLU A 241 -5.41 -24.88 -10.64
CA GLU A 241 -5.44 -26.34 -10.51
C GLU A 241 -4.75 -26.84 -9.24
N ARG A 242 -3.77 -26.09 -8.73
CA ARG A 242 -2.91 -26.48 -7.60
C ARG A 242 -3.25 -25.81 -6.28
N VAL A 243 -3.98 -24.70 -6.33
CA VAL A 243 -4.23 -23.83 -5.17
C VAL A 243 -5.72 -23.75 -4.90
N ASP A 244 -6.16 -24.42 -3.83
CA ASP A 244 -7.50 -24.23 -3.30
C ASP A 244 -7.67 -22.78 -2.84
N TYR A 245 -8.82 -22.18 -3.18
CA TYR A 245 -9.09 -20.77 -2.93
C TYR A 245 -8.04 -19.84 -3.57
N GLY A 246 -7.51 -20.23 -4.74
CA GLY A 246 -6.54 -19.44 -5.48
C GLY A 246 -7.11 -18.12 -5.98
N VAL A 247 -6.28 -17.08 -5.96
CA VAL A 247 -6.57 -15.78 -6.58
C VAL A 247 -5.55 -15.53 -7.68
N ALA A 248 -5.96 -15.06 -8.84
CA ALA A 248 -5.08 -14.51 -9.87
C ALA A 248 -5.45 -13.05 -10.09
N SER A 249 -4.47 -12.15 -10.01
CA SER A 249 -4.74 -10.72 -10.08
C SER A 249 -3.97 -10.03 -11.20
N PHE A 250 -4.69 -9.30 -12.03
CA PHE A 250 -4.12 -8.27 -12.89
C PHE A 250 -3.87 -6.97 -12.09
N GLY A 251 -2.95 -6.11 -12.55
CA GLY A 251 -2.66 -4.81 -11.95
C GLY A 251 -1.71 -4.91 -10.76
N GLN A 252 -0.44 -5.13 -11.04
CA GLN A 252 0.65 -5.30 -10.09
C GLN A 252 1.52 -4.05 -9.98
N GLY A 253 2.26 -3.91 -8.88
CA GLY A 253 3.14 -2.74 -8.68
C GLY A 253 4.26 -2.58 -9.72
N CYS A 254 4.55 -3.62 -10.51
CA CYS A 254 5.57 -3.61 -11.58
C CYS A 254 4.95 -3.43 -12.97
N GLU A 255 3.67 -3.06 -13.09
CA GLU A 255 3.04 -2.81 -14.39
C GLU A 255 2.38 -1.42 -14.42
N GLY A 256 1.92 -1.02 -15.61
CA GLY A 256 1.08 0.15 -15.80
C GLY A 256 -0.40 -0.14 -15.54
N GLU A 257 -1.28 0.30 -16.44
CA GLU A 257 -2.73 0.12 -16.30
C GLU A 257 -3.23 -1.10 -17.11
N PRO A 258 -3.73 -2.16 -16.46
CA PRO A 258 -4.22 -3.36 -17.15
C PRO A 258 -5.42 -3.12 -18.07
N LEU A 259 -6.26 -2.11 -17.82
CA LEU A 259 -7.39 -1.80 -18.71
C LEU A 259 -6.97 -1.38 -20.12
N LEU A 260 -5.74 -0.91 -20.32
CA LEU A 260 -5.19 -0.65 -21.66
C LEU A 260 -4.98 -1.94 -22.46
N ARG A 261 -4.90 -3.09 -21.78
CA ARG A 261 -4.78 -4.44 -22.34
C ARG A 261 -6.08 -5.23 -22.27
N GLY A 262 -7.21 -4.61 -21.91
CA GLY A 262 -8.39 -5.34 -21.48
C GLY A 262 -9.04 -6.28 -22.51
N ASN A 263 -8.83 -6.09 -23.82
CA ASN A 263 -9.26 -7.08 -24.82
C ASN A 263 -8.50 -8.41 -24.68
N ASP A 264 -7.18 -8.35 -24.56
CA ASP A 264 -6.33 -9.53 -24.33
C ASP A 264 -6.64 -10.18 -22.99
N LEU A 265 -6.86 -9.36 -21.94
CA LEU A 265 -7.21 -9.87 -20.63
C LEU A 265 -8.58 -10.57 -20.67
N ALA A 266 -9.57 -10.00 -21.37
CA ALA A 266 -10.86 -10.65 -21.57
C ALA A 266 -10.73 -11.97 -22.35
N GLU A 267 -9.89 -12.04 -23.38
CA GLU A 267 -9.59 -13.29 -24.08
C GLU A 267 -8.95 -14.32 -23.14
N ALA A 268 -7.94 -13.91 -22.37
CA ALA A 268 -7.26 -14.79 -21.41
C ALA A 268 -8.22 -15.32 -20.35
N ILE A 269 -9.10 -14.46 -19.80
CA ILE A 269 -10.14 -14.86 -18.85
C ILE A 269 -11.05 -15.93 -19.46
N ARG A 270 -11.51 -15.76 -20.72
CA ARG A 270 -12.33 -16.78 -21.39
C ARG A 270 -11.59 -18.12 -21.50
N LYS A 271 -10.33 -18.10 -21.94
CA LYS A 271 -9.49 -19.31 -22.04
C LYS A 271 -9.29 -20.00 -20.69
N VAL A 272 -9.17 -19.23 -19.60
CA VAL A 272 -9.13 -19.79 -18.24
C VAL A 272 -10.47 -20.44 -17.90
N ARG A 273 -11.58 -19.73 -18.13
CA ARG A 273 -12.93 -20.18 -17.77
C ARG A 273 -13.44 -21.35 -18.61
N GLU A 274 -12.93 -21.53 -19.83
CA GLU A 274 -13.12 -22.73 -20.65
C GLU A 274 -12.45 -23.98 -20.04
N LYS A 275 -11.36 -23.80 -19.28
CA LYS A 275 -10.61 -24.91 -18.67
C LYS A 275 -10.99 -25.17 -17.22
N THR A 276 -11.35 -24.12 -16.47
CA THR A 276 -11.71 -24.25 -15.06
C THR A 276 -12.61 -23.11 -14.55
N ASP A 277 -13.57 -23.47 -13.71
CA ASP A 277 -14.42 -22.56 -12.95
C ASP A 277 -13.86 -22.24 -11.55
N ARG A 278 -12.75 -22.88 -11.17
CA ARG A 278 -12.09 -22.73 -9.87
C ARG A 278 -11.41 -21.37 -9.71
N GLY A 279 -11.27 -20.97 -8.45
CA GLY A 279 -10.54 -19.78 -8.03
C GLY A 279 -11.11 -18.46 -8.52
N THR A 280 -10.49 -17.37 -8.08
CA THR A 280 -10.94 -15.99 -8.30
C THR A 280 -10.01 -15.27 -9.26
N ILE A 281 -10.56 -14.64 -10.30
CA ILE A 281 -9.81 -13.71 -11.15
C ILE A 281 -10.18 -12.29 -10.73
N ASN A 282 -9.17 -11.52 -10.31
CA ASN A 282 -9.30 -10.16 -9.82
C ASN A 282 -8.59 -9.17 -10.75
N LEU A 283 -9.15 -7.97 -10.86
CA LEU A 283 -8.56 -6.85 -11.58
C LEU A 283 -8.25 -5.71 -10.61
N ASN A 284 -6.98 -5.42 -10.36
CA ASN A 284 -6.59 -4.14 -9.76
C ASN A 284 -6.44 -3.10 -10.89
N THR A 285 -7.03 -1.92 -10.74
CA THR A 285 -7.03 -0.91 -11.82
C THR A 285 -7.19 0.51 -11.28
N ASN A 286 -6.83 1.52 -12.08
CA ASN A 286 -7.23 2.91 -11.85
C ASN A 286 -8.72 3.18 -12.19
N GLY A 287 -9.39 2.26 -12.88
CA GLY A 287 -10.82 2.36 -13.22
C GLY A 287 -11.13 3.24 -14.44
N SER A 288 -10.13 3.58 -15.25
CA SER A 288 -10.25 4.54 -16.36
C SER A 288 -11.14 4.13 -17.54
N ARG A 289 -11.53 2.85 -17.66
CA ARG A 289 -12.23 2.31 -18.84
C ARG A 289 -13.46 1.47 -18.48
N PRO A 290 -14.63 2.09 -18.19
CA PRO A 290 -15.84 1.36 -17.79
C PRO A 290 -16.38 0.41 -18.88
N ASP A 291 -16.19 0.77 -20.15
CA ASP A 291 -16.55 -0.06 -21.31
C ASP A 291 -15.76 -1.39 -21.33
N ILE A 292 -14.46 -1.31 -21.08
CA ILE A 292 -13.57 -2.46 -21.07
C ILE A 292 -13.84 -3.35 -19.84
N VAL A 293 -14.08 -2.74 -18.67
CA VAL A 293 -14.45 -3.48 -17.45
C VAL A 293 -15.70 -4.31 -17.70
N LYS A 294 -16.73 -3.75 -18.35
CA LYS A 294 -17.94 -4.50 -18.70
C LYS A 294 -17.60 -5.77 -19.51
N ASN A 295 -16.75 -5.63 -20.52
CA ASN A 295 -16.34 -6.75 -21.38
C ASN A 295 -15.54 -7.82 -20.60
N MET A 296 -14.70 -7.41 -19.65
CA MET A 296 -13.96 -8.35 -18.79
C MET A 296 -14.89 -9.09 -17.82
N ILE A 297 -15.91 -8.42 -17.28
CA ILE A 297 -16.96 -9.07 -16.48
C ILE A 297 -17.72 -10.09 -17.33
N ASP A 298 -18.09 -9.74 -18.57
CA ASP A 298 -18.73 -10.65 -19.52
C ASP A 298 -17.86 -11.87 -19.86
N ALA A 299 -16.54 -11.73 -19.80
CA ALA A 299 -15.59 -12.82 -19.99
C ALA A 299 -15.47 -13.77 -18.78
N GLY A 300 -15.89 -13.35 -17.58
CA GLY A 300 -15.82 -14.14 -16.35
C GLY A 300 -14.88 -13.60 -15.26
N LEU A 301 -14.61 -12.28 -15.26
CA LEU A 301 -13.95 -11.60 -14.14
C LEU A 301 -14.82 -11.67 -12.87
N ASP A 302 -14.24 -12.06 -11.74
CA ASP A 302 -14.98 -12.28 -10.49
C ASP A 302 -14.97 -11.08 -9.54
N SER A 303 -13.91 -10.27 -9.62
CA SER A 303 -13.70 -9.15 -8.71
C SER A 303 -12.87 -8.04 -9.32
N ILE A 304 -13.07 -6.83 -8.80
CA ILE A 304 -12.33 -5.64 -9.19
C ILE A 304 -11.94 -4.84 -7.95
N ARG A 305 -10.74 -4.26 -7.99
CA ARG A 305 -10.21 -3.32 -7.01
C ARG A 305 -9.82 -2.02 -7.72
N VAL A 306 -10.54 -0.95 -7.44
CA VAL A 306 -10.26 0.38 -8.01
C VAL A 306 -9.38 1.19 -7.06
N SER A 307 -8.26 1.72 -7.54
CA SER A 307 -7.34 2.54 -6.75
C SER A 307 -7.86 3.97 -6.59
N LEU A 308 -7.91 4.43 -5.34
CA LEU A 308 -8.36 5.77 -4.96
C LEU A 308 -7.48 6.28 -3.82
N ASN A 309 -6.68 7.32 -4.05
CA ASN A 309 -6.06 8.04 -2.93
C ASN A 309 -7.09 8.82 -2.11
N SER A 310 -8.18 9.24 -2.75
CA SER A 310 -9.29 9.98 -2.16
C SER A 310 -10.54 9.83 -3.02
N PRO A 311 -11.75 9.77 -2.42
CA PRO A 311 -13.00 9.90 -3.14
C PRO A 311 -13.32 11.36 -3.51
N THR A 312 -12.52 12.33 -3.10
CA THR A 312 -12.68 13.74 -3.48
C THR A 312 -11.95 13.99 -4.80
N GLU A 313 -12.70 14.40 -5.84
CA GLU A 313 -12.19 14.55 -7.21
C GLU A 313 -10.93 15.45 -7.31
N LYS A 314 -10.88 16.54 -6.54
CA LYS A 314 -9.69 17.42 -6.48
C LYS A 314 -8.44 16.63 -6.12
N TYR A 315 -8.48 15.86 -5.03
CA TYR A 315 -7.34 15.09 -4.55
C TYR A 315 -7.05 13.88 -5.43
N TYR A 316 -8.07 13.27 -6.02
CA TYR A 316 -7.90 12.24 -7.03
C TYR A 316 -7.10 12.75 -8.24
N ASN A 317 -7.55 13.85 -8.84
CA ASN A 317 -6.93 14.42 -10.04
C ASN A 317 -5.50 14.91 -9.75
N ALA A 318 -5.26 15.47 -8.57
CA ALA A 318 -3.92 15.93 -8.20
C ALA A 318 -2.92 14.78 -8.01
N TYR A 319 -3.36 13.65 -7.45
CA TYR A 319 -2.50 12.48 -7.24
C TYR A 319 -2.34 11.64 -8.50
N HIS A 320 -3.44 11.23 -9.13
CA HIS A 320 -3.44 10.27 -10.24
C HIS A 320 -3.12 10.89 -11.61
N ARG A 321 -3.31 12.21 -11.76
CA ARG A 321 -3.14 12.97 -13.01
C ARG A 321 -3.64 12.20 -14.24
N PRO A 322 -4.96 12.06 -14.39
CA PRO A 322 -5.55 11.28 -15.47
C PRO A 322 -5.10 11.74 -16.87
N VAL A 323 -4.70 10.79 -17.71
CA VAL A 323 -4.38 11.03 -19.13
C VAL A 323 -5.43 10.31 -19.98
N ASN A 324 -6.25 11.07 -20.70
CA ASN A 324 -7.34 10.54 -21.54
C ASN A 324 -8.43 9.75 -20.78
N TYR A 325 -8.67 10.06 -19.51
CA TYR A 325 -9.85 9.65 -18.75
C TYR A 325 -10.16 10.68 -17.65
N THR A 326 -11.33 10.57 -17.02
CA THR A 326 -11.79 11.49 -15.97
C THR A 326 -12.14 10.75 -14.69
N TYR A 327 -12.23 11.48 -13.57
CA TYR A 327 -12.75 10.93 -12.32
C TYR A 327 -14.17 10.33 -12.47
N ALA A 328 -14.99 10.92 -13.34
CA ALA A 328 -16.33 10.38 -13.65
C ALA A 328 -16.28 8.97 -14.27
N ASP A 329 -15.27 8.67 -15.11
CA ASP A 329 -15.07 7.34 -15.68
C ASP A 329 -14.76 6.30 -14.61
N VAL A 330 -13.96 6.69 -13.60
CA VAL A 330 -13.62 5.86 -12.44
C VAL A 330 -14.87 5.52 -11.63
N MET A 331 -15.69 6.52 -11.34
CA MET A 331 -16.97 6.32 -10.65
C MET A 331 -17.92 5.46 -11.48
N LYS A 332 -17.91 5.61 -12.81
CA LYS A 332 -18.71 4.79 -13.72
C LYS A 332 -18.26 3.34 -13.74
N THR A 333 -16.96 3.07 -13.64
CA THR A 333 -16.39 1.73 -13.51
C THR A 333 -16.90 1.06 -12.24
N ILE A 334 -16.84 1.76 -11.09
CA ILE A 334 -17.34 1.25 -9.81
C ILE A 334 -18.85 0.97 -9.89
N GLU A 335 -19.63 1.92 -10.40
CA GLU A 335 -21.08 1.75 -10.61
C GLU A 335 -21.40 0.53 -11.49
N THR A 336 -20.65 0.37 -12.59
CA THR A 336 -20.84 -0.74 -13.53
C THR A 336 -20.56 -2.08 -12.85
N ALA A 337 -19.44 -2.21 -12.14
CA ALA A 337 -19.09 -3.44 -11.43
C ALA A 337 -20.13 -3.81 -10.36
N LEU A 338 -20.59 -2.83 -9.57
CA LEU A 338 -21.64 -3.03 -8.56
C LEU A 338 -22.96 -3.49 -9.21
N LYS A 339 -23.39 -2.85 -10.30
CA LYS A 339 -24.62 -3.25 -11.03
C LYS A 339 -24.53 -4.65 -11.62
N ARG A 340 -23.32 -5.11 -11.96
CA ARG A 340 -23.08 -6.46 -12.46
C ARG A 340 -22.94 -7.51 -11.35
N GLY A 341 -22.89 -7.09 -10.09
CA GLY A 341 -22.90 -7.99 -8.93
C GLY A 341 -21.59 -8.72 -8.67
N ILE A 342 -20.47 -8.27 -9.25
CA ILE A 342 -19.15 -8.81 -8.91
C ILE A 342 -18.65 -8.23 -7.59
N PHE A 343 -17.62 -8.83 -6.99
CA PHE A 343 -17.03 -8.29 -5.76
C PHE A 343 -16.24 -7.01 -6.06
N VAL A 344 -16.61 -5.91 -5.42
CA VAL A 344 -15.98 -4.60 -5.66
C VAL A 344 -15.22 -4.16 -4.43
N SER A 345 -13.94 -3.88 -4.61
CA SER A 345 -13.08 -3.27 -3.60
C SER A 345 -12.65 -1.87 -4.03
N ILE A 346 -12.42 -0.98 -3.07
CA ILE A 346 -11.57 0.19 -3.28
C ILE A 346 -10.23 -0.03 -2.58
N ASN A 347 -9.14 0.35 -3.24
CA ASN A 347 -7.83 0.43 -2.63
C ASN A 347 -7.63 1.86 -2.15
N LEU A 348 -7.94 2.10 -0.88
CA LEU A 348 -7.88 3.43 -0.27
C LEU A 348 -6.53 3.62 0.41
N PHE A 349 -5.87 4.74 0.11
CA PHE A 349 -4.56 5.06 0.65
C PHE A 349 -4.68 5.88 1.95
N PHE A 350 -4.25 5.27 3.06
CA PHE A 350 -4.27 5.85 4.39
C PHE A 350 -3.04 6.73 4.63
N MET A 351 -3.30 7.98 4.98
CA MET A 351 -2.34 9.01 5.35
C MET A 351 -2.87 9.74 6.60
N PRO A 352 -2.27 9.54 7.79
CA PRO A 352 -2.72 10.19 9.02
C PRO A 352 -2.77 11.72 8.91
N GLY A 353 -3.91 12.28 9.32
CA GLY A 353 -4.31 13.68 9.20
C GLY A 353 -4.91 14.09 7.85
N PHE A 354 -4.83 13.24 6.83
CA PHE A 354 -5.49 13.47 5.53
C PHE A 354 -6.71 12.55 5.38
N THR A 355 -6.52 11.24 5.39
CA THR A 355 -7.61 10.28 5.13
C THR A 355 -8.68 10.32 6.23
N ASP A 356 -8.27 10.68 7.44
CA ASP A 356 -9.09 10.85 8.65
C ASP A 356 -9.40 12.32 8.96
N SER A 357 -9.15 13.26 8.04
CA SER A 357 -9.57 14.65 8.15
C SER A 357 -11.10 14.75 8.10
N LEU A 358 -11.70 15.72 8.79
CA LEU A 358 -13.17 15.83 8.86
C LEU A 358 -13.84 15.87 7.48
N SER A 359 -13.28 16.63 6.53
CA SER A 359 -13.83 16.69 5.18
C SER A 359 -13.68 15.37 4.40
N GLU A 360 -12.53 14.68 4.50
CA GLU A 360 -12.34 13.40 3.83
C GLU A 360 -13.21 12.30 4.45
N VAL A 361 -13.39 12.29 5.77
CA VAL A 361 -14.31 11.38 6.45
C VAL A 361 -15.73 11.55 5.92
N GLU A 362 -16.22 12.78 5.75
CA GLU A 362 -17.54 13.04 5.14
C GLU A 362 -17.61 12.54 3.70
N ASN A 363 -16.58 12.81 2.89
CA ASN A 363 -16.55 12.41 1.48
C ASN A 363 -16.46 10.89 1.30
N ILE A 364 -15.66 10.19 2.12
CA ILE A 364 -15.61 8.72 2.12
C ILE A 364 -16.95 8.14 2.55
N THR A 365 -17.56 8.70 3.58
CA THR A 365 -18.89 8.28 4.05
C THR A 365 -19.95 8.43 2.94
N ARG A 366 -19.99 9.59 2.27
CA ARG A 366 -20.89 9.85 1.14
C ARG A 366 -20.62 8.90 -0.03
N PHE A 367 -19.34 8.62 -0.31
CA PHE A 367 -18.93 7.67 -1.31
C PHE A 367 -19.47 6.26 -1.00
N LEU A 368 -19.29 5.76 0.23
CA LEU A 368 -19.75 4.43 0.64
C LEU A 368 -21.28 4.33 0.66
N ASP A 369 -21.97 5.39 1.07
CA ASP A 369 -23.44 5.46 1.04
C ASP A 369 -23.98 5.38 -0.40
N LYS A 370 -23.27 5.98 -1.36
CA LYS A 370 -23.63 5.95 -2.79
C LYS A 370 -23.18 4.68 -3.50
N TYR A 371 -22.02 4.15 -3.16
CA TYR A 371 -21.37 3.01 -3.77
C TYR A 371 -21.06 1.97 -2.69
N PRO A 372 -22.00 1.05 -2.40
CA PRO A 372 -21.83 0.05 -1.35
C PRO A 372 -20.86 -1.05 -1.79
N VAL A 373 -19.57 -0.72 -1.79
CA VAL A 373 -18.48 -1.63 -2.13
C VAL A 373 -18.37 -2.74 -1.08
N SER A 374 -17.86 -3.89 -1.50
CA SER A 374 -17.71 -5.07 -0.64
C SER A 374 -16.53 -4.95 0.32
N MET A 375 -15.51 -4.18 -0.05
CA MET A 375 -14.28 -4.05 0.72
C MET A 375 -13.60 -2.69 0.53
N ILE A 376 -13.05 -2.14 1.62
CA ILE A 376 -11.92 -1.22 1.55
C ILE A 376 -10.67 -2.05 1.79
N GLN A 377 -9.86 -2.18 0.73
CA GLN A 377 -8.52 -2.68 0.87
C GLN A 377 -7.64 -1.54 1.36
N THR A 378 -7.27 -1.61 2.64
CA THR A 378 -6.56 -0.56 3.34
C THR A 378 -5.07 -0.66 3.01
N ARG A 379 -4.47 0.45 2.57
CA ARG A 379 -3.04 0.56 2.28
C ARG A 379 -2.48 1.81 2.89
N ASN A 380 -1.32 1.73 3.54
CA ASN A 380 -0.58 2.94 3.86
C ASN A 380 -0.12 3.58 2.54
N LEU A 381 -0.26 4.90 2.42
CA LEU A 381 0.25 5.61 1.25
C LEU A 381 1.79 5.66 1.29
N ASN A 382 2.44 5.04 0.31
CA ASN A 382 3.90 5.00 0.18
C ASN A 382 4.42 6.25 -0.53
N ILE A 383 4.57 7.35 0.21
CA ILE A 383 5.06 8.63 -0.32
C ILE A 383 5.57 9.50 0.84
N ASP A 384 6.49 10.42 0.55
CA ASP A 384 6.81 11.51 1.47
C ASP A 384 5.52 12.30 1.81
N PRO A 385 5.12 12.37 3.09
CA PRO A 385 3.89 13.05 3.48
C PRO A 385 3.85 14.53 3.07
N ASP A 386 4.97 15.25 3.21
CA ASP A 386 5.00 16.68 2.89
C ASP A 386 4.87 16.89 1.39
N TYR A 387 5.56 16.06 0.58
CA TYR A 387 5.43 16.09 -0.87
C TYR A 387 3.98 15.79 -1.30
N TYR A 388 3.32 14.81 -0.69
CA TYR A 388 1.93 14.50 -1.00
C TYR A 388 1.00 15.66 -0.68
N PHE A 389 1.10 16.24 0.53
CA PHE A 389 0.25 17.36 0.93
C PHE A 389 0.46 18.60 0.05
N GLU A 390 1.72 18.92 -0.27
CA GLU A 390 2.08 20.01 -1.18
C GLU A 390 1.51 19.79 -2.59
N LYS A 391 1.72 18.61 -3.19
CA LYS A 391 1.26 18.31 -4.57
C LYS A 391 -0.25 18.17 -4.69
N THR A 392 -0.94 17.76 -3.63
CA THR A 392 -2.40 17.65 -3.61
C THR A 392 -3.10 18.96 -3.23
N GLY A 393 -2.33 19.95 -2.77
CA GLY A 393 -2.87 21.20 -2.24
C GLY A 393 -3.81 20.94 -1.07
N PHE A 394 -3.42 19.99 -0.19
CA PHE A 394 -4.13 19.69 1.04
C PHE A 394 -4.04 20.88 1.99
N ILE A 395 -5.17 21.23 2.61
CA ILE A 395 -5.26 22.30 3.60
C ILE A 395 -5.54 21.60 4.92
N ASP A 396 -4.63 21.78 5.87
CA ASP A 396 -4.67 21.12 7.16
C ASP A 396 -5.96 21.45 7.93
N GLU A 397 -6.60 20.44 8.50
CA GLU A 397 -7.84 20.55 9.26
C GLU A 397 -7.83 19.54 10.42
N ASP A 398 -8.88 19.55 11.23
CA ASP A 398 -9.01 18.58 12.32
C ASP A 398 -9.22 17.17 11.74
N ALA A 399 -8.63 16.18 12.41
CA ALA A 399 -8.72 14.78 12.03
C ALA A 399 -9.22 13.95 13.21
N ILE A 400 -10.04 12.94 12.92
CA ILE A 400 -10.63 12.09 13.96
C ILE A 400 -9.65 11.01 14.45
N GLY A 401 -8.55 10.77 13.74
CA GLY A 401 -7.63 9.67 14.00
C GLY A 401 -7.98 8.42 13.20
N ILE A 402 -6.94 7.73 12.69
CA ILE A 402 -7.09 6.53 11.86
C ILE A 402 -7.83 5.41 12.61
N VAL A 403 -7.57 5.20 13.90
CA VAL A 403 -8.27 4.18 14.71
C VAL A 403 -9.77 4.46 14.75
N ASN A 404 -10.16 5.69 15.07
CA ASN A 404 -11.56 6.11 15.13
C ASN A 404 -12.24 6.03 13.75
N LEU A 405 -11.52 6.35 12.67
CA LEU A 405 -12.03 6.17 11.29
C LEU A 405 -12.37 4.70 11.00
N ILE A 406 -11.47 3.78 11.38
CA ILE A 406 -11.68 2.34 11.19
C ILE A 406 -12.85 1.84 12.06
N GLU A 407 -12.95 2.26 13.31
CA GLU A 407 -14.07 1.93 14.20
C GLU A 407 -15.40 2.43 13.64
N MET A 408 -15.44 3.69 13.19
CA MET A 408 -16.61 4.26 12.52
C MET A 408 -17.03 3.44 11.30
N PHE A 409 -16.08 2.99 10.46
CA PHE A 409 -16.41 2.11 9.34
C PHE A 409 -17.00 0.77 9.79
N ARG A 410 -16.45 0.15 10.84
CA ARG A 410 -16.96 -1.12 11.39
C ARG A 410 -18.38 -0.98 11.95
N GLU A 411 -18.66 0.13 12.63
CA GLU A 411 -19.97 0.41 13.22
C GLU A 411 -21.02 0.77 12.16
N LYS A 412 -20.69 1.72 11.26
CA LYS A 412 -21.64 2.25 10.27
C LYS A 412 -21.85 1.28 9.10
N TYR A 413 -20.83 0.52 8.72
CA TYR A 413 -20.86 -0.38 7.56
C TYR A 413 -20.47 -1.81 7.93
N PRO A 414 -21.24 -2.53 8.76
CA PRO A 414 -20.85 -3.84 9.30
C PRO A 414 -20.67 -4.95 8.25
N LYS A 415 -21.14 -4.75 7.01
CA LYS A 415 -20.94 -5.67 5.88
C LYS A 415 -19.70 -5.36 5.04
N LEU A 416 -19.12 -4.16 5.22
CA LEU A 416 -17.91 -3.73 4.53
C LEU A 416 -16.71 -4.46 5.12
N ARG A 417 -15.96 -5.17 4.27
CA ARG A 417 -14.69 -5.76 4.71
C ARG A 417 -13.62 -4.69 4.76
N LEU A 418 -12.84 -4.68 5.83
CA LEU A 418 -11.59 -3.92 5.93
C LEU A 418 -10.46 -4.95 5.96
N GLY A 419 -9.45 -4.80 5.12
CA GLY A 419 -8.36 -5.75 5.07
C GLY A 419 -7.28 -5.41 4.07
N TYR A 420 -6.31 -6.31 3.92
CA TYR A 420 -5.09 -6.08 3.17
C TYR A 420 -5.10 -6.84 1.84
N TYR A 421 -5.56 -8.08 1.73
CA TYR A 421 -5.42 -8.83 0.47
C TYR A 421 -6.68 -8.91 -0.37
N ASN A 422 -6.52 -9.28 -1.65
CA ASN A 422 -7.66 -9.64 -2.48
C ASN A 422 -8.26 -10.95 -1.93
N PRO A 423 -9.57 -10.99 -1.61
CA PRO A 423 -10.19 -12.16 -0.99
C PRO A 423 -10.47 -13.25 -2.04
N PRO A 424 -10.27 -14.54 -1.70
CA PRO A 424 -10.81 -15.61 -2.52
C PRO A 424 -12.34 -15.66 -2.39
N LEU A 425 -13.03 -15.75 -3.52
CA LEU A 425 -14.50 -15.81 -3.59
C LEU A 425 -15.00 -17.22 -3.94
N LYS A 426 -14.12 -18.05 -4.48
CA LYS A 426 -14.39 -19.40 -4.97
C LYS A 426 -13.29 -20.34 -4.52
N LYS A 427 -13.60 -21.63 -4.42
CA LYS A 427 -12.64 -22.68 -4.11
C LYS A 427 -11.74 -23.00 -5.30
#